data_AF-A0A9P8KG53-F1
#
_entry.id   AF-A0A9P8KG53-F1
#
_cell.length_a   1.000
_cell.length_b   1.000
_cell.length_c   1.000
_cell.angle_alpha   90.00
_cell.angle_beta   90.00
_cell.angle_gamma   90.00
#
_symmetry.space_group_name_H-M   'P 1'
#
loop_
_entity.id
_entity.type
_entity.pdbx_description
1 polymer ?
#
loop_
_entity_poly.entity_id
_entity_poly.type
_entity_poly.pdbx_seq_one_letter_code
_entity_poly.pdbx_strand_id
1 'polypeptide(L)'
;MEASTPSTDPQRTTPDPIPKGSRSFRASVDTSVLQQDQEMWKRARLFVRNITSRYTNYANQPIDIFERDLHNLWYLFIGAAKVTPTDEAAADRLAIQVLVAREMGLLRRLEEPGTDEKAAHISEAANGAPSRMWVDLPFLATDLREAWKEAMTGRTAVPSNQLANLGGFTARLVAFGVCEVELSQCGLLLLREALETPRPILPTDSADQKDIPLSHFMPALSAWLRHGSYKLLGLCARGHASASSTDDAESPEDQWVTAGPLLSTLSPEQRSRTPGFSMTRWEFWKQRLAEVAGDHGALEDTVQGQARHCFGFLDSWERITGGDGHDREIARKAYYGIE
;
A
#
# COMPACT_ATOMS: atom_id res chain seq x y z
N MET A 1 -48.64 -24.79 -27.30
CA MET A 1 -47.19 -24.99 -27.52
C MET A 1 -46.49 -23.91 -26.72
N GLU A 2 -46.06 -24.28 -25.53
CA GLU A 2 -45.35 -23.42 -24.57
C GLU A 2 -43.92 -23.16 -25.06
N ALA A 3 -43.50 -21.90 -25.04
CA ALA A 3 -42.11 -21.52 -25.28
C ALA A 3 -41.34 -21.58 -23.97
N SER A 4 -40.46 -22.56 -23.85
CA SER A 4 -39.51 -22.70 -22.73
C SER A 4 -38.35 -21.70 -22.90
N THR A 5 -38.17 -20.82 -21.93
CA THR A 5 -36.95 -20.02 -21.76
C THR A 5 -35.94 -20.77 -20.89
N PRO A 6 -34.63 -20.79 -21.22
CA PRO A 6 -33.63 -21.39 -20.36
C PRO A 6 -33.21 -20.40 -19.26
N SER A 7 -33.40 -20.83 -18.02
CA SER A 7 -32.88 -20.18 -16.82
C SER A 7 -31.35 -20.23 -16.83
N THR A 8 -30.69 -19.08 -16.83
CA THR A 8 -29.23 -18.97 -16.69
C THR A 8 -28.95 -18.62 -15.23
N ASP A 9 -28.63 -19.64 -14.44
CA ASP A 9 -28.22 -19.52 -13.05
C ASP A 9 -26.73 -19.10 -13.01
N PRO A 10 -26.34 -17.95 -12.45
CA PRO A 10 -24.94 -17.56 -12.36
C PRO A 10 -24.26 -18.40 -11.29
N GLN A 11 -23.49 -19.40 -11.72
CA GLN A 11 -22.59 -20.15 -10.84
C GLN A 11 -21.59 -19.18 -10.19
N ARG A 12 -21.80 -18.97 -8.89
CA ARG A 12 -20.87 -18.33 -7.98
C ARG A 12 -19.60 -19.18 -7.93
N THR A 13 -18.59 -18.79 -8.70
CA THR A 13 -17.26 -19.40 -8.69
C THR A 13 -16.66 -19.24 -7.30
N THR A 14 -16.57 -20.34 -6.56
CA THR A 14 -15.75 -20.40 -5.35
C THR A 14 -14.29 -20.21 -5.74
N PRO A 15 -13.52 -19.35 -5.06
CA PRO A 15 -12.11 -19.16 -5.38
C PRO A 15 -11.35 -20.48 -5.25
N ASP A 16 -10.49 -20.75 -6.24
CA ASP A 16 -9.74 -22.00 -6.29
C ASP A 16 -8.89 -22.21 -5.03
N PRO A 17 -8.86 -23.43 -4.49
CA PRO A 17 -8.11 -23.71 -3.28
C PRO A 17 -6.60 -23.55 -3.52
N ILE A 18 -5.95 -22.76 -2.66
CA ILE A 18 -4.50 -22.51 -2.71
C ILE A 18 -3.73 -23.84 -2.84
N PRO A 19 -2.84 -24.00 -3.82
CA PRO A 19 -2.06 -25.23 -4.01
C PRO A 19 -1.24 -25.59 -2.76
N LYS A 20 -1.09 -26.89 -2.49
CA LYS A 20 -0.41 -27.40 -1.27
C LYS A 20 0.99 -26.80 -1.04
N GLY A 21 1.76 -26.58 -2.11
CA GLY A 21 3.09 -25.96 -2.05
C GLY A 21 3.08 -24.50 -1.57
N SER A 22 2.14 -23.69 -2.06
CA SER A 22 1.98 -22.29 -1.59
C SER A 22 1.49 -22.25 -0.14
N ARG A 23 0.60 -23.16 0.27
CA ARG A 23 0.20 -23.29 1.69
C ARG A 23 1.38 -23.59 2.61
N SER A 24 2.24 -24.54 2.23
CA SER A 24 3.44 -24.87 3.02
C SER A 24 4.42 -23.70 3.10
N PHE A 25 4.57 -22.94 2.00
CA PHE A 25 5.42 -21.76 1.98
C PHE A 25 4.88 -20.66 2.90
N ARG A 26 3.58 -20.30 2.76
CA ARG A 26 2.95 -19.25 3.57
C ARG A 26 2.99 -19.59 5.07
N ALA A 27 2.73 -20.86 5.44
CA ALA A 27 2.87 -21.30 6.83
C ALA A 27 4.31 -21.14 7.37
N SER A 28 5.33 -21.34 6.53
CA SER A 28 6.72 -21.09 6.91
C SER A 28 7.02 -19.60 7.11
N VAL A 29 6.44 -18.74 6.26
CA VAL A 29 6.50 -17.27 6.43
C VAL A 29 5.82 -16.87 7.73
N ASP A 30 4.61 -17.35 8.01
CA ASP A 30 3.89 -17.08 9.25
C ASP A 30 4.68 -17.49 10.49
N THR A 31 5.31 -18.67 10.45
CA THR A 31 6.20 -19.12 11.52
C THR A 31 7.36 -18.15 11.75
N SER A 32 7.94 -17.62 10.66
CA SER A 32 9.06 -16.67 10.74
C SER A 32 8.62 -15.30 11.28
N VAL A 33 7.40 -14.87 10.92
CA VAL A 33 6.77 -13.66 11.47
C VAL A 33 6.52 -13.81 12.97
N LEU A 34 6.01 -14.95 13.42
CA LEU A 34 5.82 -15.25 14.84
C LEU A 34 7.14 -15.27 15.60
N GLN A 35 8.22 -15.73 14.97
CA GLN A 35 9.57 -15.75 15.52
C GLN A 35 10.31 -14.40 15.42
N GLN A 36 9.70 -13.37 14.82
CA GLN A 36 10.32 -12.05 14.59
C GLN A 36 11.66 -12.14 13.83
N ASP A 37 11.74 -13.00 12.81
CA ASP A 37 12.95 -13.21 12.00
C ASP A 37 13.30 -11.95 11.18
N GLN A 38 14.32 -11.22 11.63
CA GLN A 38 14.81 -10.00 10.97
C GLN A 38 15.57 -10.27 9.67
N GLU A 39 15.91 -11.53 9.37
CA GLU A 39 16.70 -11.90 8.20
C GLU A 39 15.84 -12.39 7.02
N MET A 40 14.51 -12.22 7.12
CA MET A 40 13.57 -12.56 6.05
C MET A 40 13.87 -11.81 4.73
N TRP A 41 14.52 -10.65 4.77
CA TRP A 41 14.96 -9.94 3.57
C TRP A 41 15.98 -10.76 2.73
N LYS A 42 16.81 -11.60 3.37
CA LYS A 42 17.73 -12.52 2.65
C LYS A 42 16.93 -13.56 1.87
N ARG A 43 15.88 -14.11 2.49
CA ARG A 43 14.96 -15.04 1.83
C ARG A 43 14.27 -14.39 0.64
N ALA A 44 13.78 -13.16 0.80
CA ALA A 44 13.16 -12.41 -0.29
C ALA A 44 14.12 -12.19 -1.47
N ARG A 45 15.36 -11.77 -1.18
CA ARG A 45 16.41 -11.64 -2.21
C ARG A 45 16.70 -12.95 -2.93
N LEU A 46 16.83 -14.06 -2.19
CA LEU A 46 17.05 -15.37 -2.80
C LEU A 46 15.86 -15.81 -3.65
N PHE A 47 14.64 -15.48 -3.24
CA PHE A 47 13.44 -15.83 -3.98
C PHE A 47 13.33 -15.04 -5.30
N VAL A 48 13.61 -13.73 -5.31
CA VAL A 48 13.76 -12.93 -6.54
C VAL A 48 14.78 -13.56 -7.49
N ARG A 49 15.95 -13.94 -6.98
CA ARG A 49 17.00 -14.60 -7.78
C ARG A 49 16.54 -15.95 -8.33
N ASN A 50 15.80 -16.72 -7.55
CA ASN A 50 15.27 -18.02 -7.96
C ASN A 50 14.23 -17.87 -9.08
N ILE A 51 13.26 -16.96 -8.93
CA ILE A 51 12.26 -16.64 -9.96
C ILE A 51 12.96 -16.20 -11.25
N THR A 52 13.92 -15.28 -11.14
CA THR A 52 14.70 -14.78 -12.28
C THR A 52 15.48 -15.89 -12.96
N SER A 53 16.21 -16.70 -12.20
CA SER A 53 16.98 -17.84 -12.71
C SER A 53 16.07 -18.85 -13.40
N ARG A 54 14.88 -19.11 -12.85
CA ARG A 54 13.95 -20.06 -13.45
C ARG A 54 13.37 -19.55 -14.76
N TYR A 55 12.98 -18.29 -14.78
CA TYR A 55 12.42 -17.64 -15.96
C TYR A 55 13.40 -17.56 -17.13
N THR A 56 14.67 -17.27 -16.82
CA THR A 56 15.75 -17.09 -17.82
C THR A 56 16.29 -18.41 -18.37
N ASN A 57 16.47 -19.42 -17.50
CA ASN A 57 17.19 -20.65 -17.85
C ASN A 57 16.31 -21.86 -18.18
N TYR A 58 15.05 -21.89 -17.77
CA TYR A 58 14.15 -23.01 -18.10
C TYR A 58 13.11 -22.57 -19.11
N ALA A 59 13.28 -23.02 -20.35
CA ALA A 59 12.27 -22.89 -21.39
C ALA A 59 10.99 -23.64 -20.99
N ASN A 60 9.84 -23.21 -21.53
CA ASN A 60 8.56 -23.92 -21.43
C ASN A 60 7.93 -24.03 -20.02
N GLN A 61 8.36 -23.25 -19.03
CA GLN A 61 7.62 -23.15 -17.76
C GLN A 61 6.30 -22.38 -17.94
N PRO A 62 5.17 -22.96 -17.49
CA PRO A 62 3.87 -22.29 -17.47
C PRO A 62 3.89 -20.95 -16.72
N ILE A 63 3.15 -19.96 -17.23
CA ILE A 63 3.11 -18.59 -16.67
C ILE A 63 2.47 -18.57 -15.28
N ASP A 64 1.45 -19.40 -15.04
CA ASP A 64 0.72 -19.51 -13.76
C ASP A 64 1.65 -19.89 -12.58
N ILE A 65 2.75 -20.59 -12.84
CA ILE A 65 3.77 -20.90 -11.84
C ILE A 65 4.44 -19.60 -11.37
N PHE A 66 4.80 -18.71 -12.29
CA PHE A 66 5.45 -17.44 -11.95
C PHE A 66 4.49 -16.48 -11.26
N GLU A 67 3.22 -16.42 -11.68
CA GLU A 67 2.20 -15.63 -10.98
C GLU A 67 2.06 -16.06 -9.52
N ARG A 68 1.99 -17.37 -9.27
CA ARG A 68 1.96 -17.92 -7.92
C ARG A 68 3.21 -17.60 -7.11
N ASP A 69 4.38 -17.67 -7.75
CA ASP A 69 5.64 -17.33 -7.10
C ASP A 69 5.73 -15.85 -6.75
N LEU A 70 5.18 -14.97 -7.60
CA LEU A 70 5.09 -13.53 -7.34
C LEU A 70 4.17 -13.24 -6.15
N HIS A 71 2.97 -13.83 -6.08
CA HIS A 71 2.11 -13.71 -4.90
C HIS A 71 2.78 -14.23 -3.62
N ASN A 72 3.52 -15.35 -3.69
CA ASN A 72 4.27 -15.85 -2.55
C ASN A 72 5.43 -14.91 -2.16
N LEU A 73 6.09 -14.29 -3.15
CA LEU A 73 7.13 -13.30 -2.92
C LEU A 73 6.58 -12.06 -2.21
N TRP A 74 5.46 -11.50 -2.67
CA TRP A 74 4.83 -10.34 -2.04
C TRP A 74 4.34 -10.66 -0.63
N TYR A 75 3.75 -11.85 -0.44
CA TYR A 75 3.40 -12.33 0.89
C TYR A 75 4.61 -12.40 1.84
N LEU A 76 5.77 -12.87 1.36
CA LEU A 76 7.01 -12.87 2.13
C LEU A 76 7.48 -11.45 2.46
N PHE A 77 7.41 -10.51 1.51
CA PHE A 77 7.74 -9.11 1.76
C PHE A 77 6.82 -8.46 2.79
N ILE A 78 5.52 -8.72 2.71
CA ILE A 78 4.51 -8.23 3.66
C ILE A 78 4.77 -8.79 5.06
N GLY A 79 5.05 -10.09 5.17
CA GLY A 79 5.42 -10.73 6.44
C GLY A 79 6.69 -10.13 7.03
N ALA A 80 7.75 -10.00 6.22
CA ALA A 80 9.00 -9.37 6.62
C ALA A 80 8.79 -7.91 7.06
N ALA A 81 7.94 -7.16 6.35
CA ALA A 81 7.63 -5.78 6.65
C ALA A 81 6.91 -5.65 8.00
N LYS A 82 6.07 -6.60 8.41
CA LYS A 82 5.40 -6.54 9.72
C LYS A 82 6.39 -6.69 10.89
N VAL A 83 7.46 -7.47 10.73
CA VAL A 83 8.44 -7.73 11.81
C VAL A 83 9.66 -6.82 11.78
N THR A 84 9.93 -6.14 10.68
CA THR A 84 11.12 -5.27 10.55
C THR A 84 10.83 -3.87 11.09
N PRO A 85 11.46 -3.40 12.18
CA PRO A 85 11.18 -2.10 12.77
C PRO A 85 11.39 -0.95 11.77
N THR A 86 10.39 -0.06 11.65
CA THR A 86 10.39 1.03 10.67
C THR A 86 11.51 2.06 10.84
N ASP A 87 12.07 2.17 12.03
CA ASP A 87 13.15 3.08 12.40
C ASP A 87 14.54 2.48 12.24
N GLU A 88 14.64 1.21 11.89
CA GLU A 88 15.90 0.52 11.66
C GLU A 88 16.33 0.52 10.18
N ALA A 89 17.65 0.49 9.95
CA ALA A 89 18.24 0.35 8.62
C ALA A 89 17.82 -0.96 7.91
N ALA A 90 17.31 -1.95 8.66
CA ALA A 90 16.73 -3.16 8.10
C ALA A 90 15.47 -2.88 7.27
N ALA A 91 14.64 -1.90 7.66
CA ALA A 91 13.45 -1.51 6.89
C ALA A 91 13.81 -0.91 5.53
N ASP A 92 14.83 -0.06 5.48
CA ASP A 92 15.36 0.48 4.22
C ASP A 92 15.90 -0.65 3.34
N ARG A 93 16.66 -1.59 3.94
CA ARG A 93 17.21 -2.74 3.22
C ARG A 93 16.13 -3.62 2.59
N LEU A 94 15.02 -3.83 3.31
CA LEU A 94 13.88 -4.61 2.82
C LEU A 94 13.22 -3.91 1.63
N ALA A 95 12.90 -2.61 1.74
CA ALA A 95 12.30 -1.84 0.64
C ALA A 95 13.23 -1.76 -0.58
N ILE A 96 14.55 -1.61 -0.36
CA ILE A 96 15.56 -1.65 -1.42
C ILE A 96 15.56 -2.99 -2.15
N GLN A 97 15.18 -4.12 -1.55
CA GLN A 97 15.12 -5.39 -2.30
C GLN A 97 14.04 -5.37 -3.39
N VAL A 98 12.91 -4.69 -3.16
CA VAL A 98 11.88 -4.50 -4.18
C VAL A 98 12.41 -3.59 -5.29
N LEU A 99 13.12 -2.52 -4.94
CA LEU A 99 13.74 -1.64 -5.93
C LEU A 99 14.81 -2.38 -6.74
N VAL A 100 15.69 -3.16 -6.10
CA VAL A 100 16.69 -3.98 -6.80
C VAL A 100 16.03 -4.96 -7.75
N ALA A 101 14.91 -5.58 -7.35
CA ALA A 101 14.14 -6.43 -8.25
C ALA A 101 13.66 -5.62 -9.46
N ARG A 102 13.04 -4.44 -9.25
CA ARG A 102 12.59 -3.54 -10.32
C ARG A 102 13.68 -3.14 -11.30
N GLU A 103 14.86 -2.80 -10.77
CA GLU A 103 16.02 -2.39 -11.56
C GLU A 103 16.69 -3.56 -12.32
N MET A 104 16.26 -4.82 -12.12
CA MET A 104 16.65 -5.91 -13.02
C MET A 104 16.08 -5.75 -14.44
N GLY A 105 15.05 -4.91 -14.59
CA GLY A 105 14.52 -4.54 -15.89
C GLY A 105 13.82 -5.67 -16.62
N LEU A 106 13.87 -5.61 -17.95
CA LEU A 106 13.24 -6.61 -18.83
C LEU A 106 14.02 -7.92 -18.79
N LEU A 107 13.33 -9.00 -18.45
CA LEU A 107 13.91 -10.33 -18.50
C LEU A 107 13.85 -10.91 -19.91
N ARG A 108 14.93 -11.56 -20.32
CA ARG A 108 15.06 -12.28 -21.58
C ARG A 108 15.06 -13.78 -21.32
N ARG A 109 14.37 -14.55 -22.16
CA ARG A 109 14.26 -16.00 -22.03
C ARG A 109 15.04 -16.67 -23.16
N LEU A 110 15.72 -17.77 -22.83
CA LEU A 110 16.25 -18.69 -23.82
C LEU A 110 15.10 -19.56 -24.32
N GLU A 111 14.77 -19.46 -25.60
CA GLU A 111 13.85 -20.39 -26.25
C GLU A 111 14.63 -21.60 -26.76
N GLU A 112 14.03 -22.78 -26.58
CA GLU A 112 14.57 -23.99 -27.19
C GLU A 112 14.49 -23.84 -28.72
N PRO A 113 15.52 -24.29 -29.46
CA PRO A 113 15.47 -24.28 -30.91
C PRO A 113 14.23 -25.05 -31.38
N GLY A 114 13.48 -24.47 -32.32
CA GLY A 114 12.44 -25.22 -33.03
C GLY A 114 13.03 -26.44 -33.73
N THR A 115 12.18 -27.39 -34.11
CA THR A 115 12.58 -28.65 -34.77
C THR A 115 13.47 -28.48 -36.02
N ASP A 116 13.52 -27.28 -36.61
CA ASP A 116 14.31 -26.95 -37.81
C ASP A 116 15.46 -25.94 -37.57
N GLU A 117 15.69 -25.46 -36.33
CA GLU A 117 16.73 -24.45 -36.03
C GLU A 117 17.88 -25.01 -35.16
N LYS A 118 19.12 -24.64 -35.49
CA LYS A 118 20.34 -25.22 -34.87
C LYS A 118 20.92 -24.39 -33.71
N ALA A 119 20.28 -23.29 -33.32
CA ALA A 119 20.78 -22.42 -32.26
C ALA A 119 19.66 -21.99 -31.31
N ALA A 120 19.98 -21.85 -30.03
CA ALA A 120 19.06 -21.25 -29.07
C ALA A 120 18.80 -19.80 -29.45
N HIS A 121 17.52 -19.43 -29.58
CA HIS A 121 17.12 -18.06 -29.87
C HIS A 121 16.80 -17.34 -28.55
N ILE A 122 17.27 -16.09 -28.43
CA ILE A 122 16.86 -15.21 -27.34
C ILE A 122 15.54 -14.58 -27.78
N SER A 123 14.43 -14.98 -27.16
CA SER A 123 13.22 -14.19 -27.31
C SER A 123 13.27 -13.02 -26.33
N GLU A 124 13.27 -11.81 -26.88
CA GLU A 124 12.64 -10.71 -26.17
C GLU A 124 11.16 -11.08 -26.17
N ALA A 125 10.63 -11.50 -25.01
CA ALA A 125 9.25 -11.99 -24.96
C ALA A 125 8.37 -10.93 -25.62
N ALA A 126 7.72 -11.32 -26.72
CA ALA A 126 6.82 -10.46 -27.47
C ALA A 126 5.87 -9.80 -26.47
N ASN A 127 5.77 -8.46 -26.53
CA ASN A 127 4.99 -7.60 -25.63
C ASN A 127 3.87 -8.36 -24.90
N GLY A 128 4.19 -8.83 -23.68
CA GLY A 128 3.41 -9.81 -22.95
C GLY A 128 3.98 -10.03 -21.55
N ALA A 129 3.08 -10.23 -20.58
CA ALA A 129 3.24 -9.96 -19.15
C ALA A 129 4.51 -10.47 -18.41
N PRO A 130 5.14 -11.63 -18.70
CA PRO A 130 6.19 -12.13 -17.80
C PRO A 130 7.59 -11.53 -18.05
N SER A 131 7.91 -10.97 -19.23
CA SER A 131 9.21 -10.31 -19.44
C SER A 131 9.33 -8.99 -18.68
N ARG A 132 8.19 -8.40 -18.32
CA ARG A 132 8.09 -7.14 -17.59
C ARG A 132 7.82 -7.34 -16.10
N MET A 133 7.86 -8.57 -15.58
CA MET A 133 7.49 -8.87 -14.20
C MET A 133 8.25 -8.01 -13.16
N TRP A 134 9.51 -7.69 -13.43
CA TRP A 134 10.28 -6.85 -12.53
C TRP A 134 10.03 -5.37 -12.74
N VAL A 135 9.85 -4.92 -13.98
CA VAL A 135 9.55 -3.52 -14.29
C VAL A 135 8.19 -3.10 -13.72
N ASP A 136 7.19 -3.93 -13.95
CA ASP A 136 5.79 -3.62 -13.66
C ASP A 136 5.37 -4.11 -12.25
N LEU A 137 6.16 -5.01 -11.63
CA LEU A 137 5.90 -5.58 -10.29
C LEU A 137 4.44 -6.06 -10.12
N PRO A 138 3.97 -6.97 -11.00
CA PRO A 138 2.56 -7.37 -11.02
C PRO A 138 2.15 -7.93 -9.66
N PHE A 139 0.89 -7.70 -9.29
CA PHE A 139 0.28 -8.11 -8.02
C PHE A 139 0.81 -7.42 -6.74
N LEU A 140 1.95 -6.71 -6.79
CA LEU A 140 2.51 -6.07 -5.59
C LEU A 140 1.51 -5.11 -4.94
N ALA A 141 0.91 -4.22 -5.74
CA ALA A 141 -0.06 -3.25 -5.24
C ALA A 141 -1.32 -3.94 -4.69
N THR A 142 -1.84 -4.94 -5.40
CA THR A 142 -3.02 -5.70 -5.00
C THR A 142 -2.80 -6.43 -3.67
N ASP A 143 -1.74 -7.24 -3.58
CA ASP A 143 -1.44 -8.03 -2.39
C ASP A 143 -1.16 -7.14 -1.16
N LEU A 144 -0.48 -6.00 -1.38
CA LEU A 144 -0.21 -5.06 -0.30
C LEU A 144 -1.51 -4.37 0.16
N ARG A 145 -2.37 -3.92 -0.76
CA ARG A 145 -3.68 -3.35 -0.42
C ARG A 145 -4.56 -4.35 0.32
N GLU A 146 -4.57 -5.62 -0.07
CA GLU A 146 -5.28 -6.68 0.65
C GLU A 146 -4.75 -6.85 2.08
N ALA A 147 -3.43 -6.86 2.27
CA ALA A 147 -2.82 -6.94 3.59
C ALA A 147 -3.15 -5.73 4.47
N TRP A 148 -3.25 -4.53 3.90
CA TRP A 148 -3.71 -3.33 4.59
C TRP A 148 -5.20 -3.41 4.96
N LYS A 149 -6.05 -3.91 4.05
CA LYS A 149 -7.46 -4.16 4.34
C LYS A 149 -7.59 -5.10 5.54
N GLU A 150 -6.88 -6.22 5.50
CA GLU A 150 -6.87 -7.19 6.61
C GLU A 150 -6.34 -6.56 7.91
N ALA A 151 -5.28 -5.76 7.84
CA ALA A 151 -4.71 -5.11 9.03
C ALA A 151 -5.67 -4.09 9.67
N MET A 152 -6.48 -3.40 8.85
CA MET A 152 -7.40 -2.35 9.30
C MET A 152 -8.80 -2.87 9.66
N THR A 153 -9.31 -3.88 8.94
CA THR A 153 -10.69 -4.37 9.07
C THR A 153 -10.78 -5.84 9.51
N GLY A 154 -9.66 -6.50 9.75
CA GLY A 154 -9.60 -7.90 10.15
C GLY A 154 -10.25 -8.18 11.50
N ARG A 155 -10.60 -9.45 11.74
CA ARG A 155 -11.23 -9.89 13.01
C ARG A 155 -10.34 -9.72 14.23
N THR A 156 -9.03 -9.57 14.02
CA THR A 156 -8.02 -9.32 15.04
C THR A 156 -7.22 -8.10 14.62
N ALA A 157 -7.23 -7.04 15.45
CA ALA A 157 -6.40 -5.88 15.20
C ALA A 157 -4.92 -6.31 15.14
N VAL A 158 -4.24 -5.96 14.05
CA VAL A 158 -2.80 -6.15 13.95
C VAL A 158 -2.12 -5.30 15.03
N PRO A 159 -1.08 -5.80 15.72
CA PRO A 159 -0.38 -5.00 16.73
C PRO A 159 0.12 -3.65 16.15
N SER A 160 0.04 -2.59 16.97
CA SER A 160 0.36 -1.22 16.54
C SER A 160 1.76 -1.08 15.93
N ASN A 161 2.75 -1.81 16.48
CA ASN A 161 4.11 -1.85 15.94
C ASN A 161 4.18 -2.52 14.55
N GLN A 162 3.45 -3.62 14.33
CA GLN A 162 3.42 -4.28 13.02
C GLN A 162 2.72 -3.40 11.97
N LEU A 163 1.65 -2.70 12.36
CA LEU A 163 1.00 -1.72 11.49
C LEU A 163 1.96 -0.57 11.15
N ALA A 164 2.76 -0.11 12.12
CA ALA A 164 3.76 0.92 11.88
C ALA A 164 4.89 0.49 10.95
N ASN A 165 5.33 -0.75 11.10
CA ASN A 165 6.36 -1.33 10.25
C ASN A 165 5.86 -1.51 8.81
N LEU A 166 4.64 -2.03 8.63
CA LEU A 166 3.96 -2.11 7.33
C LEU A 166 3.76 -0.71 6.72
N GLY A 167 3.37 0.27 7.55
CA GLY A 167 3.28 1.69 7.24
C GLY A 167 4.56 2.23 6.64
N GLY A 168 5.66 2.10 7.37
CA GLY A 168 6.96 2.58 6.93
C GLY A 168 7.52 1.88 5.70
N PHE A 169 7.29 0.57 5.56
CA PHE A 169 7.70 -0.17 4.36
C PHE A 169 6.96 0.33 3.12
N THR A 170 5.63 0.43 3.20
CA THR A 170 4.80 0.84 2.07
C THR A 170 5.09 2.32 1.69
N ALA A 171 5.25 3.20 2.67
CA ALA A 171 5.60 4.61 2.41
C ALA A 171 6.95 4.77 1.71
N ARG A 172 7.93 3.90 2.00
CA ARG A 172 9.23 3.88 1.29
C ARG A 172 9.07 3.41 -0.16
N LEU A 173 8.26 2.39 -0.42
CA LEU A 173 7.98 1.97 -1.80
C LEU A 173 7.38 3.13 -2.62
N VAL A 174 6.39 3.82 -2.05
CA VAL A 174 5.79 5.02 -2.65
C VAL A 174 6.85 6.11 -2.88
N ALA A 175 7.75 6.33 -1.91
CA ALA A 175 8.84 7.29 -2.04
C ALA A 175 9.83 6.91 -3.17
N PHE A 176 10.07 5.61 -3.40
CA PHE A 176 10.88 5.11 -4.51
C PHE A 176 10.15 5.11 -5.86
N GLY A 177 8.89 5.57 -5.90
CA GLY A 177 8.07 5.58 -7.12
C GLY A 177 7.62 4.18 -7.54
N VAL A 178 7.56 3.23 -6.60
CA VAL A 178 7.02 1.88 -6.82
C VAL A 178 5.50 1.93 -6.59
N CYS A 179 4.71 1.67 -7.63
CA CYS A 179 3.24 1.65 -7.59
C CYS A 179 2.67 2.86 -6.82
N GLU A 180 3.19 4.06 -7.15
CA GLU A 180 3.02 5.27 -6.33
C GLU A 180 1.55 5.58 -6.02
N VAL A 181 0.69 5.57 -7.03
CA VAL A 181 -0.72 5.96 -6.88
C VAL A 181 -1.48 4.89 -6.10
N GLU A 182 -1.33 3.63 -6.48
CA GLU A 182 -2.04 2.48 -5.92
C GLU A 182 -1.65 2.27 -4.45
N LEU A 183 -0.36 2.35 -4.12
CA LEU A 183 0.12 2.17 -2.75
C LEU A 183 -0.13 3.40 -1.88
N SER A 184 -0.21 4.61 -2.46
CA SER A 184 -0.59 5.81 -1.70
C SER A 184 -1.99 5.69 -1.10
N GLN A 185 -2.88 4.90 -1.70
CA GLN A 185 -4.21 4.65 -1.15
C GLN A 185 -4.16 3.97 0.23
N CYS A 186 -3.12 3.18 0.53
CA CYS A 186 -2.91 2.63 1.87
C CYS A 186 -2.69 3.74 2.91
N GLY A 187 -1.91 4.76 2.56
CA GLY A 187 -1.73 5.96 3.37
C GLY A 187 -3.04 6.75 3.52
N LEU A 188 -3.83 6.83 2.46
CA LEU A 188 -5.14 7.48 2.48
C LEU A 188 -6.12 6.77 3.44
N LEU A 189 -6.16 5.43 3.38
CA LEU A 189 -6.95 4.61 4.30
C LEU A 189 -6.51 4.83 5.74
N LEU A 190 -5.20 4.83 6.02
CA LEU A 190 -4.66 5.10 7.35
C LEU A 190 -5.05 6.48 7.87
N LEU A 191 -4.93 7.53 7.06
CA LEU A 191 -5.33 8.89 7.42
C LEU A 191 -6.84 9.00 7.66
N ARG A 192 -7.65 8.35 6.84
CA ARG A 192 -9.11 8.25 7.01
C ARG A 192 -9.48 7.59 8.33
N GLU A 193 -8.92 6.43 8.60
CA GLU A 193 -9.23 5.66 9.82
C GLU A 193 -8.73 6.38 11.07
N ALA A 194 -7.55 6.99 11.03
CA ALA A 194 -6.97 7.64 12.20
C ALA A 194 -7.51 9.06 12.44
N LEU A 195 -7.61 9.90 11.40
CA LEU A 195 -7.89 11.33 11.56
C LEU A 195 -9.31 11.72 11.17
N GLU A 196 -9.97 10.96 10.29
CA GLU A 196 -11.30 11.31 9.76
C GLU A 196 -12.43 10.49 10.37
N THR A 197 -12.11 9.55 11.26
CA THR A 197 -13.09 8.69 11.94
C THR A 197 -13.17 9.07 13.41
N PRO A 198 -14.37 9.29 13.99
CA PRO A 198 -14.51 9.55 15.42
C PRO A 198 -14.04 8.32 16.22
N ARG A 199 -13.02 8.49 17.07
CA ARG A 199 -12.41 7.43 17.88
C ARG A 199 -11.91 7.99 19.20
N PRO A 200 -11.86 7.19 20.29
CA PRO A 200 -11.19 7.58 21.52
C PRO A 200 -9.68 7.76 21.27
N ILE A 201 -9.04 8.71 21.96
CA ILE A 201 -7.60 8.96 21.76
C ILE A 201 -6.77 7.84 22.39
N LEU A 202 -7.09 7.50 23.63
CA LEU A 202 -6.48 6.42 24.41
C LEU A 202 -7.45 5.24 24.54
N PRO A 203 -6.96 4.04 24.87
CA PRO A 203 -7.84 2.93 25.24
C PRO A 203 -8.77 3.34 26.40
N THR A 204 -10.05 3.06 26.26
CA THR A 204 -11.03 3.25 27.33
C THR A 204 -11.31 1.91 27.99
N ASP A 205 -11.40 1.86 29.33
CA ASP A 205 -11.70 0.63 30.08
C ASP A 205 -13.17 0.14 29.94
N SER A 206 -13.97 0.78 29.09
CA SER A 206 -15.37 0.40 28.86
C SER A 206 -15.46 -0.87 28.01
N ALA A 207 -15.96 -1.94 28.63
CA ALA A 207 -16.13 -3.25 28.00
C ALA A 207 -17.03 -3.27 26.74
N ASP A 208 -17.74 -2.17 26.45
CA ASP A 208 -18.67 -2.05 25.33
C ASP A 208 -18.06 -1.40 24.06
N GLN A 209 -16.83 -0.87 24.11
CA GLN A 209 -16.26 -0.13 22.99
C GLN A 209 -15.31 -1.00 22.14
N LYS A 210 -15.76 -1.35 20.93
CA LYS A 210 -14.99 -2.13 19.94
C LYS A 210 -14.03 -1.28 19.09
N ASP A 211 -13.98 0.03 19.33
CA ASP A 211 -13.25 0.96 18.48
C ASP A 211 -11.76 1.01 18.83
N ILE A 212 -10.91 0.76 17.83
CA ILE A 212 -9.46 0.90 17.95
C ILE A 212 -9.14 2.39 18.23
N PRO A 213 -8.38 2.71 19.31
CA PRO A 213 -8.08 4.09 19.69
C PRO A 213 -7.07 4.75 18.75
N LEU A 214 -7.04 6.08 18.70
CA LEU A 214 -6.11 6.85 17.86
C LEU A 214 -4.64 6.50 18.16
N SER A 215 -4.28 6.36 19.44
CA SER A 215 -2.94 5.96 19.90
C SER A 215 -2.41 4.70 19.19
N HIS A 216 -3.27 3.76 18.81
CA HIS A 216 -2.88 2.57 18.06
C HIS A 216 -2.38 2.89 16.64
N PHE A 217 -2.94 3.91 15.98
CA PHE A 217 -2.60 4.31 14.62
C PHE A 217 -1.44 5.30 14.56
N MET A 218 -1.16 6.03 15.64
CA MET A 218 -0.16 7.11 15.65
C MET A 218 1.25 6.67 15.24
N PRO A 219 1.79 5.50 15.67
CA PRO A 219 3.08 5.02 15.21
C PRO A 219 3.10 4.79 13.68
N ALA A 220 2.02 4.26 13.11
CA ALA A 220 1.91 4.04 11.68
C ALA A 220 1.75 5.33 10.89
N LEU A 221 0.96 6.29 11.38
CA LEU A 221 0.87 7.62 10.80
C LEU A 221 2.24 8.30 10.77
N SER A 222 2.98 8.24 11.88
CA SER A 222 4.32 8.85 11.97
C SER A 222 5.29 8.21 10.98
N ALA A 223 5.30 6.87 10.91
CA ALA A 223 6.13 6.14 9.95
C ALA A 223 5.76 6.49 8.50
N TRP A 224 4.47 6.55 8.19
CA TRP A 224 4.01 6.87 6.84
C TRP A 224 4.39 8.30 6.43
N LEU A 225 4.06 9.27 7.27
CA LEU A 225 4.31 10.69 6.98
C LEU A 225 5.80 11.01 6.94
N ARG A 226 6.64 10.35 7.75
CA ARG A 226 8.10 10.52 7.68
C ARG A 226 8.67 10.22 6.29
N HIS A 227 8.17 9.17 5.63
CA HIS A 227 8.76 8.68 4.38
C HIS A 227 7.97 9.08 3.13
N GLY A 228 6.65 9.24 3.23
CA GLY A 228 5.74 9.36 2.08
C GLY A 228 4.91 10.64 2.01
N SER A 229 5.00 11.55 2.98
CA SER A 229 4.12 12.74 3.02
C SER A 229 4.24 13.65 1.80
N TYR A 230 5.43 13.77 1.20
CA TYR A 230 5.64 14.60 0.01
C TYR A 230 4.92 14.05 -1.24
N LYS A 231 4.81 12.72 -1.34
CA LYS A 231 4.04 12.04 -2.39
C LYS A 231 2.54 12.25 -2.18
N LEU A 232 2.08 12.12 -0.93
CA LEU A 232 0.69 12.43 -0.58
C LEU A 232 0.31 13.88 -0.90
N LEU A 233 1.18 14.84 -0.55
CA LEU A 233 0.95 16.25 -0.87
C LEU A 233 0.83 16.46 -2.39
N GLY A 234 1.70 15.85 -3.18
CA GLY A 234 1.63 15.94 -4.64
C GLY A 234 0.34 15.35 -5.23
N LEU A 235 -0.16 14.25 -4.67
CA LEU A 235 -1.45 13.68 -5.04
C LEU A 235 -2.62 14.59 -4.63
N CYS A 236 -2.56 15.18 -3.43
CA CYS A 236 -3.57 16.14 -2.94
C CYS A 236 -3.61 17.43 -3.76
N ALA A 237 -2.45 17.97 -4.13
CA ALA A 237 -2.33 19.18 -4.95
C ALA A 237 -2.93 18.98 -6.33
N ARG A 238 -2.69 17.81 -6.96
CA ARG A 238 -3.26 17.44 -8.26
C ARG A 238 -4.73 17.04 -8.21
N GLY A 239 -5.33 16.95 -7.01
CA GLY A 239 -6.72 16.54 -6.84
C GLY A 239 -6.99 15.12 -7.35
N HIS A 240 -6.03 14.19 -7.14
CA HIS A 240 -6.13 12.84 -7.68
C HIS A 240 -7.26 12.06 -6.97
N ALA A 241 -8.46 12.09 -7.57
CA ALA A 241 -9.54 11.17 -7.24
C ALA A 241 -9.23 9.85 -7.94
N SER A 242 -8.78 8.85 -7.19
CA SER A 242 -8.60 7.51 -7.75
C SER A 242 -9.96 6.81 -7.91
N ALA A 243 -10.88 7.40 -8.67
CA ALA A 243 -12.06 6.70 -9.14
C ALA A 243 -11.66 6.01 -10.44
N SER A 244 -11.66 4.67 -10.48
CA SER A 244 -11.76 4.00 -11.76
C SER A 244 -13.08 4.43 -12.38
N SER A 245 -13.02 5.10 -13.52
CA SER A 245 -14.19 5.45 -14.32
C SER A 245 -14.78 4.19 -14.92
N THR A 246 -15.52 3.45 -14.11
CA THR A 246 -16.50 2.45 -14.53
C THR A 246 -17.75 2.76 -13.73
N ASP A 247 -18.86 3.05 -14.43
CA ASP A 247 -20.17 3.43 -13.89
C ASP A 247 -20.82 2.36 -12.97
N ASP A 248 -20.08 1.33 -12.57
CA ASP A 248 -20.50 0.33 -11.58
C ASP A 248 -20.16 0.82 -10.17
N ALA A 249 -21.01 1.73 -9.69
CA ALA A 249 -21.00 2.25 -8.33
C ALA A 249 -21.35 1.16 -7.31
N GLU A 250 -20.42 0.23 -7.04
CA GLU A 250 -20.43 -0.67 -5.88
C GLU A 250 -19.13 -1.51 -5.77
N SER A 251 -18.00 -1.03 -6.28
CA SER A 251 -16.73 -1.72 -6.06
C SER A 251 -16.25 -1.50 -4.62
N PRO A 252 -15.83 -2.55 -3.87
CA PRO A 252 -15.24 -2.41 -2.54
C PRO A 252 -14.02 -1.47 -2.49
N GLU A 253 -13.41 -1.18 -3.64
CA GLU A 253 -12.27 -0.28 -3.78
C GLU A 253 -12.63 1.21 -3.63
N ASP A 254 -13.87 1.60 -3.94
CA ASP A 254 -14.37 2.99 -3.81
C ASP A 254 -14.43 3.45 -2.34
N GLN A 255 -14.42 2.51 -1.40
CA GLN A 255 -14.46 2.77 0.02
C GLN A 255 -13.16 3.44 0.54
N TRP A 256 -12.02 3.20 -0.09
CA TRP A 256 -10.71 3.73 0.35
C TRP A 256 -10.55 5.22 0.01
N VAL A 257 -11.22 5.64 -1.05
CA VAL A 257 -11.15 6.98 -1.62
C VAL A 257 -12.18 7.90 -0.94
N THR A 258 -13.22 7.33 -0.33
CA THR A 258 -14.28 8.07 0.37
C THR A 258 -13.77 8.71 1.67
N ALA A 259 -14.10 9.99 1.89
CA ALA A 259 -13.75 10.70 3.12
C ALA A 259 -14.44 10.10 4.36
N GLY A 260 -13.79 10.20 5.53
CA GLY A 260 -14.31 9.69 6.78
C GLY A 260 -15.43 10.55 7.39
N PRO A 261 -16.18 10.01 8.38
CA PRO A 261 -17.36 10.66 8.95
C PRO A 261 -17.11 12.05 9.55
N LEU A 262 -15.91 12.36 10.06
CA LEU A 262 -15.62 13.67 10.64
C LEU A 262 -15.62 14.81 9.60
N LEU A 263 -15.39 14.50 8.31
CA LEU A 263 -15.52 15.48 7.23
C LEU A 263 -16.98 15.68 6.79
N SER A 264 -17.95 14.92 7.32
CA SER A 264 -19.37 15.10 6.99
C SER A 264 -19.92 16.46 7.45
N THR A 265 -19.25 17.09 8.43
CA THR A 265 -19.56 18.43 8.94
C THR A 265 -19.21 19.56 7.97
N LEU A 266 -18.42 19.29 6.93
CA LEU A 266 -18.08 20.25 5.88
C LEU A 266 -19.30 20.59 5.02
N SER A 267 -19.29 21.76 4.37
CA SER A 267 -20.40 22.20 3.52
C SER A 267 -20.61 21.24 2.33
N PRO A 268 -21.82 21.16 1.76
CA PRO A 268 -22.10 20.29 0.61
C PRO A 268 -21.17 20.52 -0.58
N GLU A 269 -20.76 21.77 -0.83
CA GLU A 269 -19.82 22.14 -1.90
C GLU A 269 -18.38 21.72 -1.61
N GLN A 270 -17.96 21.72 -0.35
CA GLN A 270 -16.65 21.21 0.04
C GLN A 270 -16.63 19.69 -0.10
N ARG A 271 -17.69 19.02 0.35
CA ARG A 271 -17.82 17.55 0.35
C ARG A 271 -17.72 16.96 -1.06
N SER A 272 -18.34 17.58 -2.06
CA SER A 272 -18.26 17.13 -3.45
C SER A 272 -16.85 17.24 -4.07
N ARG A 273 -15.98 18.08 -3.49
CA ARG A 273 -14.56 18.23 -3.88
C ARG A 273 -13.60 17.39 -3.04
N THR A 274 -14.10 16.51 -2.17
CA THR A 274 -13.28 15.77 -1.20
C THR A 274 -12.98 14.29 -1.52
N PRO A 275 -13.41 13.63 -2.63
CA PRO A 275 -13.04 12.24 -2.83
C PRO A 275 -11.54 12.11 -3.12
N GLY A 276 -10.92 11.07 -2.56
CA GLY A 276 -9.53 10.72 -2.82
C GLY A 276 -8.55 11.68 -2.18
N PHE A 277 -7.48 12.02 -2.90
CA PHE A 277 -6.49 12.98 -2.45
C PHE A 277 -6.95 14.39 -2.80
N SER A 278 -7.10 15.24 -1.78
CA SER A 278 -7.45 16.65 -1.97
C SER A 278 -6.75 17.53 -0.94
N MET A 279 -6.54 18.80 -1.31
CA MET A 279 -6.03 19.81 -0.37
C MET A 279 -6.99 20.07 0.79
N THR A 280 -8.30 19.88 0.60
CA THR A 280 -9.29 19.98 1.68
C THR A 280 -9.02 18.94 2.78
N ARG A 281 -8.75 17.68 2.39
CA ARG A 281 -8.38 16.63 3.36
C ARG A 281 -7.02 16.90 3.99
N TRP A 282 -6.06 17.38 3.21
CA TRP A 282 -4.73 17.74 3.71
C TRP A 282 -4.81 18.75 4.86
N GLU A 283 -5.55 19.84 4.69
CA GLU A 283 -5.74 20.84 5.73
C GLU A 283 -6.51 20.29 6.94
N PHE A 284 -7.54 19.48 6.68
CA PHE A 284 -8.27 18.81 7.76
C PHE A 284 -7.35 17.91 8.60
N TRP A 285 -6.47 17.13 7.98
CA TRP A 285 -5.50 16.29 8.70
C TRP A 285 -4.54 17.12 9.54
N LYS A 286 -4.04 18.24 9.01
CA LYS A 286 -3.19 19.17 9.77
C LYS A 286 -3.93 19.73 10.98
N GLN A 287 -5.16 20.20 10.80
CA GLN A 287 -5.98 20.71 11.90
C GLN A 287 -6.20 19.63 12.97
N ARG A 288 -6.58 18.41 12.56
CA ARG A 288 -6.83 17.32 13.49
C ARG A 288 -5.59 16.93 14.29
N LEU A 289 -4.42 16.89 13.65
CA LEU A 289 -3.15 16.63 14.33
C LEU A 289 -2.78 17.75 15.31
N ALA A 290 -3.05 19.01 14.96
CA ALA A 290 -2.83 20.14 15.86
C ALA A 290 -3.75 20.09 17.10
N GLU A 291 -5.02 19.71 16.92
CA GLU A 291 -5.95 19.48 18.02
C GLU A 291 -5.45 18.39 18.98
N VAL A 292 -5.04 17.23 18.45
CA VAL A 292 -4.49 16.12 19.25
C VAL A 292 -3.18 16.51 19.94
N ALA A 293 -2.35 17.33 19.29
CA ALA A 293 -1.10 17.82 19.86
C ALA A 293 -1.28 18.88 20.97
N GLY A 294 -2.37 19.64 20.92
CA GLY A 294 -2.71 20.73 21.84
C GLY A 294 -3.62 20.33 23.00
N ASP A 295 -4.21 19.13 22.97
CA ASP A 295 -5.08 18.66 24.04
C ASP A 295 -4.27 18.35 25.32
N HIS A 296 -4.32 19.26 26.28
CA HIS A 296 -3.57 19.21 27.54
C HIS A 296 -4.17 18.29 28.60
N GLY A 297 -5.28 17.60 28.32
CA GLY A 297 -5.95 16.71 29.26
C GLY A 297 -5.44 15.28 29.22
N ALA A 298 -4.63 14.86 30.20
CA ALA A 298 -4.29 13.45 30.53
C ALA A 298 -3.83 12.53 29.38
N LEU A 299 -3.48 13.07 28.20
CA LEU A 299 -2.92 12.27 27.11
C LEU A 299 -1.52 11.82 27.49
N GLU A 300 -1.18 10.60 27.10
CA GLU A 300 0.19 10.12 27.20
C GLU A 300 1.10 11.04 26.35
N ASP A 301 2.18 11.56 26.94
CA ASP A 301 3.12 12.49 26.28
C ASP A 301 3.61 11.96 24.91
N THR A 302 3.60 10.63 24.75
CA THR A 302 3.95 9.90 23.54
C THR A 302 2.98 10.19 22.38
N VAL A 303 1.67 10.22 22.61
CA VAL A 303 0.65 10.45 21.56
C VAL A 303 0.67 11.89 21.08
N GLN A 304 0.74 12.85 22.02
CA GLN A 304 0.88 14.27 21.67
C GLN A 304 2.19 14.53 20.92
N GLY A 305 3.30 13.95 21.39
CA GLY A 305 4.60 14.03 20.71
C GLY A 305 4.53 13.52 19.28
N GLN A 306 3.92 12.35 19.06
CA GLN A 306 3.71 11.79 17.73
C GLN A 306 2.83 12.69 16.86
N ALA A 307 1.76 13.28 17.40
CA ALA A 307 0.90 14.20 16.66
C ALA A 307 1.65 15.46 16.21
N ARG A 308 2.50 16.04 17.08
CA ARG A 308 3.39 17.17 16.74
C ARG A 308 4.36 16.81 15.63
N HIS A 309 4.97 15.61 15.69
CA HIS A 309 5.85 15.14 14.61
C HIS A 309 5.12 14.96 13.28
N CYS A 310 3.95 14.33 13.30
CA CYS A 310 3.10 14.17 12.12
C CYS A 310 2.71 15.51 11.50
N PHE A 311 2.27 16.47 12.32
CA PHE A 311 1.98 17.83 11.87
C PHE A 311 3.21 18.48 11.24
N GLY A 312 4.37 18.38 11.89
CA GLY A 312 5.63 18.92 11.39
C GLY A 312 6.03 18.36 10.02
N PHE A 313 5.81 17.07 9.76
CA PHE A 313 6.04 16.49 8.43
C PHE A 313 5.10 17.11 7.37
N LEU A 314 3.80 17.20 7.64
CA LEU A 314 2.86 17.81 6.69
C LEU A 314 3.21 19.27 6.42
N ASP A 315 3.44 20.06 7.47
CA ASP A 315 3.72 21.49 7.34
C ASP A 315 5.05 21.76 6.61
N SER A 316 6.11 21.01 6.95
CA SER A 316 7.41 21.18 6.33
C SER A 316 7.37 20.98 4.83
N TRP A 317 6.69 19.94 4.34
CA TRP A 317 6.62 19.69 2.89
C TRP A 317 5.82 20.76 2.17
N GLU A 318 4.74 21.22 2.77
CA GLU A 318 3.93 22.28 2.20
C GLU A 318 4.68 23.61 2.11
N ARG A 319 5.56 23.91 3.08
CA ARG A 319 6.47 25.06 3.01
C ARG A 319 7.55 24.89 1.95
N ILE A 320 8.10 23.69 1.80
CA ILE A 320 9.13 23.39 0.77
C ILE A 320 8.55 23.53 -0.64
N THR A 321 7.35 23.00 -0.90
CA THR A 321 6.78 22.97 -2.26
C THR A 321 5.88 24.16 -2.58
N GLY A 322 5.33 24.82 -1.55
CA GLY A 322 4.48 26.00 -1.70
C GLY A 322 5.19 27.32 -1.41
N GLY A 323 6.39 27.35 -0.83
CA GLY A 323 6.99 28.62 -0.40
C GLY A 323 6.24 29.29 0.77
N ASP A 324 6.70 30.47 1.19
CA ASP A 324 6.14 31.22 2.31
C ASP A 324 5.26 32.40 1.82
N GLY A 325 4.07 32.59 2.39
CA GLY A 325 3.24 33.79 2.20
C GLY A 325 2.24 33.76 1.03
N HIS A 326 2.09 34.89 0.33
CA HIS A 326 1.00 35.14 -0.64
C HIS A 326 1.13 34.33 -1.94
N ASP A 327 2.34 33.90 -2.31
CA ASP A 327 2.62 33.19 -3.57
C ASP A 327 2.45 31.67 -3.46
N ARG A 328 1.84 31.20 -2.36
CA ARG A 328 1.82 29.77 -2.00
C ARG A 328 1.20 28.88 -3.06
N GLU A 329 0.09 29.36 -3.62
CA GLU A 329 -0.64 28.66 -4.66
C GLU A 329 0.16 28.60 -5.96
N ILE A 330 0.84 29.68 -6.32
CA ILE A 330 1.62 29.80 -7.56
C ILE A 330 2.84 28.88 -7.50
N ALA A 331 3.59 28.90 -6.40
CA ALA A 331 4.75 28.04 -6.22
C ALA A 331 4.35 26.56 -6.20
N ARG A 332 3.22 26.21 -5.56
CA ARG A 332 2.69 24.84 -5.57
C ARG A 332 2.31 24.38 -6.97
N LYS A 333 1.61 25.24 -7.74
CA LYS A 333 1.27 24.97 -9.14
C LYS A 333 2.52 24.74 -9.99
N ALA A 334 3.54 25.59 -9.82
CA ALA A 334 4.81 25.46 -10.53
C ALA A 334 5.55 24.16 -10.18
N TYR A 335 5.62 23.80 -8.89
CA TYR A 335 6.32 22.60 -8.44
C TYR A 335 5.67 21.31 -8.93
N TYR A 336 4.34 21.25 -8.91
CA TYR A 336 3.59 20.05 -9.31
C TYR A 336 3.17 20.01 -10.79
N GLY A 337 3.47 21.06 -11.55
CA GLY A 337 3.10 21.18 -12.96
C GLY A 337 1.58 21.24 -13.18
N ILE A 338 0.87 21.94 -12.29
CA ILE A 338 -0.58 22.12 -12.36
C ILE A 338 -0.85 23.47 -13.03
N GLU A 339 -1.47 23.46 -14.22
CA GLU A 339 -1.88 24.67 -14.95
C GLU A 339 -3.07 25.37 -14.27
#